data_AF-A0ABC8Z258-F1
#
_entry.id   AF-A0ABC8Z258-F1
#
_cell.length_a   1.000
_cell.length_b   1.000
_cell.length_c   1.000
_cell.angle_alpha   90.00
_cell.angle_beta   90.00
_cell.angle_gamma   90.00
#
_symmetry.space_group_name_H-M   'P 1'
#
loop_
_entity.id
_entity.type
_entity.pdbx_description
1 polymer ?
#
loop_
_entity_poly.entity_id
_entity_poly.type
_entity_poly.pdbx_seq_one_letter_code
_entity_poly.pdbx_strand_id
1 'polypeptide(L)'
;MPFPPPDSPVAPPPPLGMVRVARRILQVEDLFSETCRRDCYCLKCQRAFCSHCCGFHHGHTNWGGDMVVRVGLDAAGGHPVFPTHTAGGGHRIPRPIAEEIAAEDYTSRLARDAFCLHCGRAFCAAVCSHHHHDHSSEGIPADAAVLRVEERGGRICVRCAGTEWWAPHMDVALGDPVHVGEDERGQYYELLPVLRFERGSCLRCGGAVPRLPSTFCSDLCNQAHHRETEERRRRREARHAALASGAVQQQLRQLSISS
;
A
#
# COMPACT_ATOMS: atom_id res chain seq x y z
N MET A 1 -20.39 2.82 -35.96
CA MET A 1 -19.27 2.77 -34.99
C MET A 1 -19.35 1.42 -34.30
N PRO A 2 -18.42 0.48 -34.53
CA PRO A 2 -18.44 -0.80 -33.84
C PRO A 2 -18.13 -0.59 -32.36
N PHE A 3 -18.88 -1.27 -31.49
CA PHE A 3 -18.62 -1.31 -30.05
C PHE A 3 -17.19 -1.80 -29.78
N PRO A 4 -16.49 -1.27 -28.76
CA PRO A 4 -15.21 -1.83 -28.34
C PRO A 4 -15.40 -3.29 -27.91
N PRO A 5 -14.42 -4.17 -28.17
CA PRO A 5 -14.48 -5.57 -27.78
C PRO A 5 -14.57 -5.71 -26.25
N PRO A 6 -15.21 -6.77 -25.75
CA PRO A 6 -15.40 -6.98 -24.32
C PRO A 6 -14.06 -7.22 -23.63
N ASP A 7 -13.87 -6.46 -22.54
CA ASP A 7 -12.97 -6.66 -21.42
C ASP A 7 -11.77 -7.58 -21.65
N SER A 8 -10.59 -6.96 -21.78
CA SER A 8 -9.35 -7.64 -21.39
C SER A 8 -9.55 -8.25 -20.00
N PRO A 9 -9.12 -9.50 -19.76
CA PRO A 9 -9.37 -10.15 -18.48
C PRO A 9 -8.80 -9.28 -17.36
N VAL A 10 -9.69 -8.83 -16.47
CA VAL A 10 -9.31 -8.12 -15.25
C VAL A 10 -8.37 -9.06 -14.50
N ALA A 11 -7.10 -8.66 -14.43
CA ALA A 11 -6.07 -9.49 -13.82
C ALA A 11 -6.46 -9.81 -12.36
N PRO A 12 -6.27 -11.05 -11.89
CA PRO A 12 -6.80 -11.48 -10.60
C PRO A 12 -6.18 -10.66 -9.46
N PRO A 13 -6.94 -10.38 -8.39
CA PRO A 13 -6.41 -9.72 -7.22
C PRO A 13 -5.33 -10.58 -6.53
N PRO A 14 -4.50 -9.98 -5.66
CA PRO A 14 -3.58 -10.73 -4.80
C PRO A 14 -4.26 -11.92 -4.10
N PRO A 15 -3.55 -13.05 -3.92
CA PRO A 15 -4.09 -14.22 -3.23
C PRO A 15 -4.61 -13.85 -1.83
N LEU A 16 -5.83 -14.28 -1.49
CA LEU A 16 -6.46 -13.94 -0.21
C LEU A 16 -5.63 -14.37 1.03
N GLY A 17 -4.80 -15.40 0.90
CA GLY A 17 -3.84 -15.79 1.93
C GLY A 17 -2.83 -14.69 2.25
N MET A 18 -2.29 -14.02 1.22
CA MET A 18 -1.37 -12.89 1.38
C MET A 18 -2.07 -11.69 2.00
N VAL A 19 -3.30 -11.38 1.54
CA VAL A 19 -4.11 -10.29 2.12
C VAL A 19 -4.32 -10.49 3.63
N ARG A 20 -4.58 -11.72 4.08
CA ARG A 20 -4.74 -12.02 5.52
C ARG A 20 -3.45 -11.78 6.31
N VAL A 21 -2.29 -12.12 5.74
CA VAL A 21 -0.98 -11.87 6.37
C VAL A 21 -0.70 -10.37 6.42
N ALA A 22 -0.81 -9.68 5.28
CA ALA A 22 -0.58 -8.24 5.18
C ALA A 22 -1.50 -7.45 6.10
N ARG A 23 -2.78 -7.82 6.17
CA ARG A 23 -3.73 -7.27 7.15
C ARG A 23 -3.23 -7.40 8.58
N ARG A 24 -2.71 -8.58 8.96
CA ARG A 24 -2.19 -8.80 10.32
C ARG A 24 -0.95 -7.95 10.60
N ILE A 25 -0.05 -7.81 9.62
CA ILE A 25 1.13 -6.92 9.72
C ILE A 25 0.66 -5.49 9.96
N LEU A 26 -0.27 -4.99 9.13
CA LEU A 26 -0.80 -3.62 9.22
C LEU A 26 -1.38 -3.30 10.61
N GLN A 27 -2.06 -4.25 11.25
CA GLN A 27 -2.67 -4.06 12.56
C GLN A 27 -1.69 -4.11 13.74
N VAL A 28 -0.51 -4.72 13.56
CA VAL A 28 0.39 -5.05 14.67
C VAL A 28 1.70 -4.27 14.63
N GLU A 29 2.25 -4.02 13.45
CA GLU A 29 3.57 -3.40 13.32
C GLU A 29 3.45 -1.88 13.20
N ASP A 30 4.35 -1.14 13.84
CA ASP A 30 4.41 0.31 13.68
C ASP A 30 5.13 0.67 12.38
N LEU A 31 4.41 0.49 11.27
CA LEU A 31 5.00 0.54 9.93
C LEU A 31 5.25 1.97 9.41
N PHE A 32 4.54 2.95 9.95
CA PHE A 32 4.44 4.31 9.41
C PHE A 32 5.23 5.35 10.19
N SER A 33 5.82 4.99 11.34
CA SER A 33 6.76 5.86 12.06
C SER A 33 8.12 5.99 11.37
N GLU A 34 8.45 5.05 10.48
CA GLU A 34 9.65 5.08 9.66
C GLU A 34 9.43 5.79 8.32
N THR A 35 10.53 6.30 7.76
CA THR A 35 10.55 6.94 6.43
C THR A 35 11.12 6.02 5.36
N CYS A 36 10.80 6.29 4.10
CA CYS A 36 11.55 5.79 2.95
C CYS A 36 12.63 6.79 2.54
N ARG A 37 13.79 6.27 2.14
CA ARG A 37 14.87 7.04 1.52
C ARG A 37 15.43 6.18 0.39
N ARG A 38 15.81 6.80 -0.72
CA ARG A 38 16.57 6.08 -1.73
C ARG A 38 17.94 5.71 -1.13
N ASP A 39 18.37 4.48 -1.35
CA ASP A 39 19.65 3.95 -0.85
C ASP A 39 20.27 2.94 -1.82
N CYS A 40 19.59 2.68 -2.94
CA CYS A 40 20.03 1.80 -4.00
C CYS A 40 19.71 2.39 -5.37
N TYR A 41 20.49 1.99 -6.38
CA TYR A 41 20.20 2.23 -7.80
C TYR A 41 20.24 0.90 -8.55
N CYS A 42 19.20 0.59 -9.30
CA CYS A 42 19.17 -0.61 -10.14
C CYS A 42 19.67 -0.26 -11.54
N LEU A 43 20.78 -0.86 -11.97
CA LEU A 43 21.39 -0.64 -13.28
C LEU A 43 20.50 -1.15 -14.42
N LYS A 44 19.72 -2.20 -14.18
CA LYS A 44 18.81 -2.76 -15.18
C LYS A 44 17.56 -1.89 -15.37
N CYS A 45 16.97 -1.45 -14.26
CA CYS A 45 15.77 -0.63 -14.28
C CYS A 45 16.07 0.86 -14.50
N GLN A 46 17.33 1.27 -14.31
CA GLN A 46 17.79 2.66 -14.34
C GLN A 46 16.96 3.54 -13.41
N ARG A 47 16.82 3.09 -12.15
CA ARG A 47 16.02 3.77 -11.13
C ARG A 47 16.66 3.68 -9.76
N ALA A 48 16.66 4.81 -9.05
CA ALA A 48 16.94 4.85 -7.63
C ALA A 48 15.72 4.42 -6.81
N PHE A 49 15.94 3.65 -5.73
CA PHE A 49 14.86 3.07 -4.93
C PHE A 49 15.27 2.89 -3.47
N CYS A 50 14.26 2.61 -2.63
CA CYS A 50 14.42 2.25 -1.22
C CYS A 50 14.54 0.71 -1.08
N SER A 51 15.67 0.22 -0.60
CA SER A 51 15.99 -1.20 -0.47
C SER A 51 15.01 -1.95 0.44
N HIS A 52 14.50 -1.29 1.48
CA HIS A 52 13.49 -1.85 2.37
C HIS A 52 12.19 -2.20 1.64
N CYS A 53 11.72 -1.34 0.74
CA CYS A 53 10.42 -1.49 0.07
C CYS A 53 10.53 -2.24 -1.25
N CYS A 54 11.57 -1.93 -2.03
CA CYS A 54 11.72 -2.38 -3.40
C CYS A 54 12.85 -3.40 -3.59
N GLY A 55 13.70 -3.65 -2.60
CA GLY A 55 14.90 -4.48 -2.80
C GLY A 55 14.64 -5.86 -3.39
N PHE A 56 13.54 -6.52 -3.00
CA PHE A 56 13.15 -7.81 -3.55
C PHE A 56 12.79 -7.75 -5.04
N HIS A 57 12.12 -6.68 -5.48
CA HIS A 57 11.74 -6.49 -6.89
C HIS A 57 12.93 -6.17 -7.79
N HIS A 58 13.99 -5.62 -7.21
CA HIS A 58 15.23 -5.27 -7.92
C HIS A 58 16.29 -6.39 -7.85
N GLY A 59 15.91 -7.57 -7.34
CA GLY A 59 16.72 -8.78 -7.37
C GLY A 59 16.74 -9.41 -8.77
N HIS A 60 17.66 -8.98 -9.64
CA HIS A 60 17.81 -9.52 -10.99
C HIS A 60 18.77 -10.72 -11.05
N THR A 61 18.49 -11.77 -10.28
CA THR A 61 19.36 -12.97 -10.12
C THR A 61 19.68 -13.69 -11.43
N ASN A 62 18.78 -13.65 -12.42
CA ASN A 62 18.97 -14.30 -13.73
C ASN A 62 19.98 -13.58 -14.65
N TRP A 63 20.56 -12.45 -14.24
CA TRP A 63 21.45 -11.62 -15.06
C TRP A 63 22.93 -11.76 -14.69
N GLY A 64 23.30 -12.78 -13.91
CA GLY A 64 24.70 -13.17 -13.71
C GLY A 64 25.54 -12.23 -12.83
N GLY A 65 24.92 -11.28 -12.12
CA GLY A 65 25.58 -10.38 -11.17
C GLY A 65 24.58 -9.51 -10.39
N ASP A 66 25.05 -8.89 -9.30
CA ASP A 66 24.25 -7.91 -8.55
C ASP A 66 24.12 -6.62 -9.38
N MET A 67 22.92 -6.41 -9.93
CA MET A 67 22.58 -5.21 -10.73
C MET A 67 22.23 -4.01 -9.84
N VAL A 68 22.33 -4.15 -8.53
CA VAL A 68 22.01 -3.10 -7.57
C VAL A 68 23.30 -2.45 -7.06
N VAL A 69 23.41 -1.15 -7.26
CA VAL A 69 24.44 -0.32 -6.65
C VAL A 69 23.90 0.22 -5.33
N ARG A 70 24.55 -0.10 -4.21
CA ARG A 70 24.24 0.54 -2.93
C ARG A 70 24.82 1.95 -2.92
N VAL A 71 24.01 2.91 -2.52
CA VAL A 71 24.36 4.32 -2.47
C VAL A 71 24.28 4.77 -1.02
N GLY A 72 25.45 5.06 -0.44
CA GLY A 72 25.57 5.73 0.84
C GLY A 72 25.53 7.25 0.67
N LEU A 73 25.62 7.95 1.79
CA LEU A 73 25.92 9.38 1.81
C LEU A 73 27.32 9.57 2.40
N ASP A 74 28.00 10.62 2.00
CA ASP A 74 29.28 11.01 2.59
C ASP A 74 29.15 11.38 4.08
N ALA A 75 30.29 11.66 4.74
CA ALA A 75 30.30 11.99 6.17
C ALA A 75 29.52 13.28 6.50
N ALA A 76 29.36 14.18 5.53
CA ALA A 76 28.52 15.37 5.64
C ALA A 76 27.03 15.07 5.43
N GLY A 77 26.68 13.88 4.94
CA GLY A 77 25.32 13.42 4.69
C GLY A 77 24.67 14.03 3.45
N GLY A 78 25.43 14.72 2.61
CA GLY A 78 24.90 15.57 1.53
C GLY A 78 25.11 15.01 0.13
N HIS A 79 26.14 14.17 -0.07
CA HIS A 79 26.50 13.67 -1.40
C HIS A 79 26.43 12.14 -1.49
N PRO A 80 25.89 11.59 -2.60
CA PRO A 80 25.85 10.15 -2.81
C PRO A 80 27.25 9.58 -2.97
N VAL A 81 27.52 8.50 -2.25
CA VAL A 81 28.77 7.74 -2.32
C VAL A 81 28.45 6.31 -2.74
N PHE A 82 29.07 5.86 -3.83
CA PHE A 82 28.83 4.54 -4.41
C PHE A 82 30.11 3.99 -5.06
N PRO A 83 30.24 2.66 -5.19
CA PRO A 83 31.42 2.05 -5.79
C PRO A 83 31.54 2.40 -7.28
N THR A 84 32.76 2.43 -7.80
CA THR A 84 33.03 2.69 -9.24
C THR A 84 32.86 1.44 -10.11
N HIS A 85 32.65 0.27 -9.51
CA HIS A 85 32.49 -1.03 -10.17
C HIS A 85 31.27 -1.73 -9.58
N THR A 86 30.65 -2.63 -10.36
CA THR A 86 29.56 -3.48 -9.88
C THR A 86 30.06 -4.49 -8.83
N ALA A 87 29.14 -5.04 -8.04
CA ALA A 87 29.50 -5.99 -6.98
C ALA A 87 30.25 -7.21 -7.55
N GLY A 88 31.18 -7.76 -6.77
CA GLY A 88 32.05 -8.86 -7.20
C GLY A 88 33.31 -8.43 -7.95
N GLY A 89 33.65 -7.14 -7.96
CA GLY A 89 34.82 -6.62 -8.69
C GLY A 89 34.63 -6.63 -10.21
N GLY A 90 33.37 -6.54 -10.65
CA GLY A 90 32.97 -6.63 -12.05
C GLY A 90 33.30 -5.39 -12.89
N HIS A 91 32.51 -5.15 -13.92
CA HIS A 91 32.71 -4.05 -14.85
C HIS A 91 32.63 -2.68 -14.17
N ARG A 92 33.45 -1.74 -14.65
CA ARG A 92 33.37 -0.33 -14.27
C ARG A 92 31.98 0.21 -14.61
N ILE A 93 31.37 0.93 -13.68
CA ILE A 93 30.11 1.63 -13.93
C ILE A 93 30.38 2.71 -15.00
N PRO A 94 29.69 2.68 -16.16
CA PRO A 94 29.89 3.69 -17.19
C PRO A 94 29.63 5.09 -16.67
N ARG A 95 30.41 6.07 -17.15
CA ARG A 95 30.30 7.48 -16.70
C ARG A 95 28.87 8.05 -16.80
N PRO A 96 28.11 7.85 -17.91
CA PRO A 96 26.74 8.36 -17.98
C PRO A 96 25.84 7.81 -16.87
N ILE A 97 25.97 6.52 -16.54
CA ILE A 97 25.20 5.89 -15.46
C ILE A 97 25.65 6.42 -14.09
N ALA A 98 26.95 6.64 -13.89
CA ALA A 98 27.44 7.25 -12.65
C ALA A 98 26.92 8.69 -12.47
N GLU A 99 26.82 9.47 -13.56
CA GLU A 99 26.22 10.81 -13.56
C GLU A 99 24.71 10.76 -13.23
N GLU A 100 23.97 9.77 -13.77
CA GLU A 100 22.56 9.52 -13.40
C GLU A 100 22.40 9.16 -11.92
N ILE A 101 23.22 8.23 -11.41
CA ILE A 101 23.22 7.88 -9.99
C ILE A 101 23.50 9.13 -9.16
N ALA A 102 24.48 9.96 -9.53
CA ALA A 102 24.81 11.15 -8.76
C ALA A 102 23.72 12.24 -8.78
N ALA A 103 22.84 12.25 -9.78
CA ALA A 103 21.78 13.25 -9.96
C ALA A 103 20.51 12.95 -9.14
N GLU A 104 20.36 11.73 -8.63
CA GLU A 104 19.20 11.31 -7.85
C GLU A 104 19.27 11.85 -6.40
N ASP A 105 18.09 12.08 -5.80
CA ASP A 105 18.01 12.52 -4.41
C ASP A 105 17.99 11.34 -3.43
N TYR A 106 19.12 11.14 -2.75
CA TYR A 106 19.32 10.17 -1.68
C TYR A 106 19.23 10.76 -0.27
N THR A 107 19.01 12.07 -0.16
CA THR A 107 18.99 12.77 1.13
C THR A 107 17.58 12.81 1.72
N SER A 108 16.56 12.99 0.87
CA SER A 108 15.18 13.10 1.31
C SER A 108 14.66 11.83 1.96
N ARG A 109 14.18 12.00 3.19
CA ARG A 109 13.42 11.01 3.94
C ARG A 109 11.95 11.36 3.85
N LEU A 110 11.17 10.53 3.18
CA LEU A 110 9.75 10.77 2.96
C LEU A 110 8.92 9.80 3.77
N ALA A 111 7.85 10.32 4.37
CA ALA A 111 6.90 9.53 5.15
C ALA A 111 6.27 8.44 4.28
N ARG A 112 5.98 7.30 4.90
CA ARG A 112 5.27 6.21 4.24
C ARG A 112 3.78 6.57 4.17
N ASP A 113 3.23 6.56 2.96
CA ASP A 113 1.86 6.98 2.63
C ASP A 113 1.08 5.87 1.89
N ALA A 114 1.67 4.68 1.80
CA ALA A 114 1.10 3.54 1.13
C ALA A 114 1.46 2.23 1.81
N PHE A 115 0.62 1.21 1.63
CA PHE A 115 0.85 -0.15 2.12
C PHE A 115 0.49 -1.18 1.05
N CYS A 116 1.43 -2.07 0.74
CA CYS A 116 1.23 -3.12 -0.25
C CYS A 116 0.68 -4.38 0.42
N LEU A 117 -0.53 -4.80 0.03
CA LEU A 117 -1.20 -6.04 0.45
C LEU A 117 -0.48 -7.30 -0.03
N HIS A 118 0.29 -7.22 -1.11
CA HIS A 118 1.09 -8.34 -1.59
C HIS A 118 2.37 -8.50 -0.77
N CYS A 119 3.15 -7.42 -0.64
CA CYS A 119 4.43 -7.46 0.09
C CYS A 119 4.29 -7.40 1.62
N GLY A 120 3.16 -6.92 2.13
CA GLY A 120 3.00 -6.60 3.55
C GLY A 120 3.91 -5.48 4.04
N ARG A 121 4.24 -4.51 3.17
CA ARG A 121 5.18 -3.42 3.49
C ARG A 121 4.53 -2.06 3.35
N ALA A 122 4.82 -1.18 4.31
CA ALA A 122 4.57 0.25 4.16
C ALA A 122 5.71 0.91 3.36
N PHE A 123 5.35 1.85 2.50
CA PHE A 123 6.28 2.55 1.63
C PHE A 123 5.81 3.98 1.33
N CYS A 124 6.72 4.81 0.83
CA CYS A 124 6.39 6.10 0.26
C CYS A 124 6.18 5.96 -1.24
N ALA A 125 5.00 6.24 -1.74
CA ALA A 125 4.65 6.11 -3.14
C ALA A 125 5.39 7.09 -4.04
N ALA A 126 5.81 8.25 -3.53
CA ALA A 126 6.66 9.18 -4.29
C ALA A 126 8.09 8.62 -4.47
N VAL A 127 8.62 7.87 -3.50
CA VAL A 127 9.95 7.24 -3.59
C VAL A 127 9.89 5.94 -4.39
N CYS A 128 8.84 5.15 -4.16
CA CYS A 128 8.69 3.80 -4.66
C CYS A 128 7.53 3.72 -5.67
N SER A 129 7.45 4.68 -6.58
CA SER A 129 6.32 4.81 -7.52
C SER A 129 6.19 3.62 -8.45
N HIS A 130 7.28 2.92 -8.77
CA HIS A 130 7.25 1.71 -9.60
C HIS A 130 6.92 0.43 -8.84
N HIS A 131 6.82 0.47 -7.51
CA HIS A 131 6.57 -0.72 -6.68
C HIS A 131 5.33 -1.51 -7.13
N HIS A 132 4.28 -0.82 -7.58
CA HIS A 132 3.06 -1.46 -8.06
C HIS A 132 3.21 -2.12 -9.44
N HIS A 133 4.03 -1.55 -10.33
CA HIS A 133 4.26 -2.10 -11.65
C HIS A 133 5.03 -3.42 -11.58
N ASP A 134 5.88 -3.58 -10.57
CA ASP A 134 6.66 -4.81 -10.39
C ASP A 134 5.74 -6.03 -10.17
N HIS A 135 4.56 -5.84 -9.56
CA HIS A 135 3.54 -6.90 -9.40
C HIS A 135 2.74 -7.19 -10.68
N SER A 136 2.76 -6.31 -11.68
CA SER A 136 2.06 -6.56 -12.95
C SER A 136 2.64 -7.77 -13.67
N SER A 137 3.93 -8.05 -13.48
CA SER A 137 4.60 -9.26 -13.98
C SER A 137 4.07 -10.55 -13.33
N GLU A 138 3.47 -10.43 -12.14
CA GLU A 138 2.84 -11.53 -11.38
C GLU A 138 1.34 -11.64 -11.69
N GLY A 139 0.85 -10.88 -12.68
CA GLY A 139 -0.56 -10.86 -13.07
C GLY A 139 -1.47 -10.09 -12.10
N ILE A 140 -0.90 -9.29 -11.19
CA ILE A 140 -1.66 -8.46 -10.25
C ILE A 140 -1.75 -7.04 -10.82
N PRO A 141 -2.96 -6.44 -10.93
CA PRO A 141 -3.07 -5.06 -11.38
C PRO A 141 -2.31 -4.12 -10.44
N ALA A 142 -1.58 -3.16 -11.01
CA ALA A 142 -0.77 -2.19 -10.27
C ALA A 142 -1.48 -1.62 -9.03
N ASP A 143 -2.70 -1.10 -9.19
CA ASP A 143 -3.41 -0.44 -8.10
C ASP A 143 -4.26 -1.39 -7.25
N ALA A 144 -4.30 -2.69 -7.59
CA ALA A 144 -5.09 -3.65 -6.83
C ALA A 144 -4.47 -3.98 -5.47
N ALA A 145 -3.14 -3.92 -5.34
CA ALA A 145 -2.46 -4.35 -4.13
C ALA A 145 -2.17 -3.21 -3.14
N VAL A 146 -2.43 -1.94 -3.46
CA VAL A 146 -1.95 -0.80 -2.67
C VAL A 146 -3.09 -0.13 -1.91
N LEU A 147 -2.92 0.01 -0.60
CA LEU A 147 -3.72 0.87 0.25
C LEU A 147 -3.06 2.24 0.35
N ARG A 148 -3.79 3.31 0.06
CA ARG A 148 -3.35 4.68 0.34
C ARG A 148 -3.61 5.02 1.79
N VAL A 149 -2.63 5.66 2.42
CA VAL A 149 -2.61 5.86 3.87
C VAL A 149 -2.38 7.33 4.20
N GLU A 150 -3.16 7.83 5.15
CA GLU A 150 -3.09 9.20 5.63
C GLU A 150 -3.15 9.21 7.16
N GLU A 151 -2.41 10.11 7.80
CA GLU A 151 -2.53 10.34 9.24
C GLU A 151 -3.62 11.37 9.50
N ARG A 152 -4.57 11.03 10.39
CA ARG A 152 -5.61 11.95 10.82
C ARG A 152 -5.92 11.81 12.30
N GLY A 153 -5.76 12.90 13.04
CA GLY A 153 -5.99 12.91 14.49
C GLY A 153 -5.11 11.91 15.25
N GLY A 154 -3.85 11.77 14.84
CA GLY A 154 -2.90 10.80 15.42
C GLY A 154 -3.20 9.34 15.08
N ARG A 155 -4.07 9.08 14.09
CA ARG A 155 -4.43 7.73 13.65
C ARG A 155 -4.07 7.54 12.19
N ILE A 156 -3.43 6.41 11.91
CA ILE A 156 -3.21 5.93 10.55
C ILE A 156 -4.55 5.51 9.98
N CYS A 157 -4.93 6.09 8.86
CA CYS A 157 -6.19 5.83 8.17
C CYS A 157 -5.92 5.34 6.75
N VAL A 158 -6.67 4.33 6.32
CA VAL A 158 -6.68 3.88 4.93
C VAL A 158 -7.76 4.65 4.18
N ARG A 159 -7.39 5.22 3.04
CA ARG A 159 -8.32 5.85 2.12
C ARG A 159 -9.11 4.78 1.36
N CYS A 160 -10.43 4.95 1.31
CA CYS A 160 -11.36 3.97 0.73
C CYS A 160 -12.48 4.69 -0.03
N ALA A 161 -12.59 4.48 -1.34
CA ALA A 161 -13.68 4.97 -2.18
C ALA A 161 -14.96 4.13 -2.03
N GLY A 162 -14.82 2.88 -1.55
CA GLY A 162 -15.91 1.92 -1.39
C GLY A 162 -16.07 0.95 -2.55
N THR A 163 -15.34 1.17 -3.64
CA THR A 163 -15.35 0.32 -4.83
C THR A 163 -14.16 -0.62 -4.89
N GLU A 164 -13.22 -0.52 -3.95
CA GLU A 164 -12.02 -1.33 -3.93
C GLU A 164 -12.32 -2.79 -3.55
N TRP A 165 -11.81 -3.74 -4.34
CA TRP A 165 -12.00 -5.17 -4.11
C TRP A 165 -11.48 -5.65 -2.74
N TRP A 166 -10.47 -4.97 -2.18
CA TRP A 166 -9.85 -5.35 -0.91
C TRP A 166 -10.68 -4.93 0.30
N ALA A 167 -11.62 -3.98 0.15
CA ALA A 167 -12.36 -3.42 1.27
C ALA A 167 -13.07 -4.51 2.11
N PRO A 168 -13.80 -5.48 1.52
CA PRO A 168 -14.42 -6.57 2.27
C PRO A 168 -13.45 -7.43 3.08
N HIS A 169 -12.21 -7.56 2.62
CA HIS A 169 -11.17 -8.39 3.24
C HIS A 169 -10.45 -7.66 4.37
N MET A 170 -10.54 -6.33 4.40
CA MET A 170 -9.88 -5.45 5.35
C MET A 170 -10.79 -4.96 6.49
N ASP A 171 -12.10 -5.24 6.47
CA ASP A 171 -13.05 -4.76 7.51
C ASP A 171 -12.67 -5.11 8.96
N VAL A 172 -12.03 -6.27 9.15
CA VAL A 172 -11.51 -6.69 10.47
C VAL A 172 -10.44 -5.72 11.00
N ALA A 173 -9.70 -5.08 10.09
CA ALA A 173 -8.59 -4.19 10.39
C ALA A 173 -8.94 -2.69 10.28
N LEU A 174 -10.15 -2.33 9.84
CA LEU A 174 -10.53 -0.95 9.56
C LEU A 174 -11.77 -0.52 10.35
N GLY A 175 -11.69 0.60 11.05
CA GLY A 175 -12.79 1.14 11.85
C GLY A 175 -13.88 1.83 11.03
N ASP A 176 -14.84 2.43 11.75
CA ASP A 176 -15.80 3.36 11.16
C ASP A 176 -15.07 4.62 10.65
N PRO A 177 -15.55 5.25 9.57
CA PRO A 177 -14.87 6.38 8.95
C PRO A 177 -14.74 7.55 9.93
N VAL A 178 -13.54 8.13 9.99
CA VAL A 178 -13.27 9.36 10.77
C VAL A 178 -13.33 10.62 9.90
N HIS A 179 -13.40 10.43 8.59
CA HIS A 179 -13.60 11.49 7.62
C HIS A 179 -14.25 10.96 6.36
N VAL A 180 -14.94 11.88 5.69
CA VAL A 180 -15.52 11.72 4.36
C VAL A 180 -15.17 12.98 3.57
N GLY A 181 -14.68 12.82 2.35
CA GLY A 181 -14.26 13.93 1.50
C GLY A 181 -14.30 13.58 0.02
N GLU A 182 -13.90 14.56 -0.79
CA GLU A 182 -13.65 14.41 -2.21
C GLU A 182 -12.19 14.76 -2.49
N ASP A 183 -11.57 14.05 -3.43
CA ASP A 183 -10.21 14.38 -3.84
C ASP A 183 -10.16 15.48 -4.90
N GLU A 184 -8.96 15.80 -5.38
CA GLU A 184 -8.73 16.82 -6.39
C GLU A 184 -9.48 16.57 -7.70
N ARG A 185 -9.93 15.34 -7.94
CA ARG A 185 -10.71 14.93 -9.12
C ARG A 185 -12.22 14.90 -8.83
N GLY A 186 -12.64 15.32 -7.63
CA GLY A 186 -14.03 15.23 -7.17
C GLY A 186 -14.45 13.81 -6.82
N GLN A 187 -13.51 12.87 -6.64
CA GLN A 187 -13.85 11.49 -6.28
C GLN A 187 -14.03 11.34 -4.77
N TYR A 188 -15.18 10.82 -4.39
CA TYR A 188 -15.53 10.49 -3.02
C TYR A 188 -14.51 9.54 -2.38
N TYR A 189 -14.18 9.78 -1.11
CA TYR A 189 -13.46 8.81 -0.28
C TYR A 189 -13.82 8.92 1.21
N GLU A 190 -13.65 7.81 1.92
CA GLU A 190 -13.64 7.71 3.37
C GLU A 190 -12.21 7.52 3.90
N LEU A 191 -11.89 8.05 5.08
CA LEU A 191 -10.69 7.69 5.83
C LEU A 191 -11.05 6.72 6.95
N LEU A 192 -10.53 5.50 6.85
CA LEU A 192 -10.84 4.39 7.74
C LEU A 192 -9.67 4.13 8.68
N PRO A 193 -9.81 4.37 10.00
CA PRO A 193 -8.70 4.20 10.92
C PRO A 193 -8.30 2.73 11.00
N VAL A 194 -7.00 2.46 10.95
CA VAL A 194 -6.44 1.12 11.16
C VAL A 194 -6.66 0.73 12.63
N LEU A 195 -7.35 -0.39 12.85
CA LEU A 195 -7.58 -0.96 14.17
C LEU A 195 -6.33 -1.73 14.62
N ARG A 196 -5.53 -1.02 15.41
CA ARG A 196 -4.31 -1.54 16.03
C ARG A 196 -4.64 -2.52 17.14
N PHE A 197 -3.81 -3.55 17.30
CA PHE A 197 -3.85 -4.41 18.47
C PHE A 197 -2.45 -4.85 18.90
N GLU A 198 -2.32 -5.15 20.19
CA GLU A 198 -1.08 -5.63 20.77
C GLU A 198 -0.93 -7.14 20.60
N ARG A 199 0.29 -7.60 20.28
CA ARG A 199 0.57 -9.04 20.18
C ARG A 199 0.28 -9.72 21.51
N GLY A 200 -0.48 -10.82 21.45
CA GLY A 200 -0.87 -11.57 22.64
C GLY A 200 -2.13 -11.07 23.33
N SER A 201 -2.71 -9.96 22.86
CA SER A 201 -3.95 -9.39 23.38
C SER A 201 -5.16 -9.75 22.51
N CYS A 202 -6.32 -9.92 23.15
CA CYS A 202 -7.58 -10.25 22.50
C CYS A 202 -8.02 -9.08 21.61
N LEU A 203 -8.31 -9.35 20.34
CA LEU A 203 -8.77 -8.35 19.37
C LEU A 203 -10.06 -7.61 19.79
N ARG A 204 -10.83 -8.20 20.72
CA ARG A 204 -12.09 -7.61 21.19
C ARG A 204 -11.93 -6.82 22.49
N CYS A 205 -11.38 -7.45 23.53
CA CYS A 205 -11.37 -6.87 24.88
C CYS A 205 -9.99 -6.39 25.34
N GLY A 206 -8.93 -6.62 24.55
CA GLY A 206 -7.55 -6.31 24.94
C GLY A 206 -6.96 -7.25 26.01
N GLY A 207 -7.75 -8.17 26.60
CA GLY A 207 -7.27 -9.12 27.59
C GLY A 207 -6.29 -10.15 27.02
N ALA A 208 -5.45 -10.74 27.87
CA ALA A 208 -4.46 -11.73 27.45
C ALA A 208 -5.09 -12.94 26.75
N VAL A 209 -4.47 -13.39 25.66
CA VAL A 209 -4.88 -14.59 24.95
C VAL A 209 -4.15 -15.81 25.54
N PRO A 210 -4.87 -16.82 26.07
CA PRO A 210 -4.26 -17.90 26.83
C PRO A 210 -3.45 -18.88 25.98
N ARG A 211 -3.66 -18.94 24.66
CA ARG A 211 -2.94 -19.84 23.74
C ARG A 211 -2.74 -19.17 22.38
N LEU A 212 -1.49 -19.00 21.98
CA LEU A 212 -1.15 -18.75 20.58
C LEU A 212 -1.39 -20.03 19.77
N PRO A 213 -1.88 -19.95 18.51
CA PRO A 213 -2.00 -18.76 17.66
C PRO A 213 -3.35 -18.03 17.73
N SER A 214 -4.19 -18.26 18.75
CA SER A 214 -5.50 -17.59 18.87
C SER A 214 -5.34 -16.06 18.94
N THR A 215 -6.38 -15.35 18.47
CA THR A 215 -6.50 -13.88 18.55
C THR A 215 -7.59 -13.44 19.53
N PHE A 216 -8.29 -14.39 20.14
CA PHE A 216 -9.39 -14.13 21.08
C PHE A 216 -9.18 -14.92 22.37
N CYS A 217 -9.51 -14.29 23.50
CA CYS A 217 -9.44 -14.94 24.81
C CYS A 217 -10.61 -15.91 25.07
N SER A 218 -11.71 -15.81 24.31
CA SER A 218 -12.87 -16.69 24.39
C SER A 218 -13.69 -16.69 23.11
N ASP A 219 -14.52 -17.72 22.92
CA ASP A 219 -15.48 -17.80 21.82
C ASP A 219 -16.49 -16.65 21.83
N LEU A 220 -16.87 -16.17 23.02
CA LEU A 220 -17.73 -15.00 23.16
C LEU A 220 -17.07 -13.74 22.58
N CYS A 221 -15.78 -13.53 22.86
CA CYS A 221 -15.03 -12.42 22.27
C CYS A 221 -14.91 -12.56 20.75
N ASN A 222 -14.67 -13.77 20.25
CA ASN A 222 -14.60 -14.06 18.82
C ASN A 222 -15.93 -13.74 18.12
N GLN A 223 -17.04 -14.27 18.62
CA GLN A 223 -18.38 -14.03 18.06
C GLN A 223 -18.78 -12.55 18.13
N ALA A 224 -18.51 -11.88 19.25
CA ALA A 224 -18.82 -10.45 19.39
C ALA A 224 -18.02 -9.59 18.40
N HIS A 225 -16.74 -9.91 18.19
CA HIS A 225 -15.91 -9.22 17.21
C HIS A 225 -16.38 -9.44 15.78
N HIS A 226 -16.78 -10.67 15.43
CA HIS A 226 -17.36 -10.96 14.12
C HIS A 226 -18.67 -10.20 13.89
N ARG A 227 -19.57 -10.14 14.89
CA ARG A 227 -20.81 -9.34 14.80
C ARG A 227 -20.53 -7.85 14.59
N GLU A 228 -19.63 -7.27 15.38
CA GLU A 228 -19.27 -5.85 15.23
C GLU A 228 -18.63 -5.55 13.87
N THR A 229 -17.78 -6.45 13.36
CA THR A 229 -17.18 -6.31 12.03
C THR A 229 -18.24 -6.32 10.94
N GLU A 230 -19.21 -7.24 11.05
CA GLU A 230 -20.33 -7.34 10.12
C GLU A 230 -21.26 -6.13 10.19
N GLU A 231 -21.54 -5.61 11.40
CA GLU A 231 -22.31 -4.38 11.56
C GLU A 231 -21.61 -3.16 10.94
N ARG A 232 -20.29 -3.03 11.12
CA ARG A 232 -19.49 -1.97 10.48
C ARG A 232 -19.55 -2.08 8.96
N ARG A 233 -19.38 -3.29 8.42
CA ARG A 233 -19.54 -3.57 6.98
C ARG A 233 -20.90 -3.08 6.48
N ARG A 234 -21.99 -3.52 7.10
CA ARG A 234 -23.36 -3.14 6.69
C ARG A 234 -23.59 -1.64 6.75
N ARG A 235 -23.10 -0.95 7.79
CA ARG A 235 -23.18 0.51 7.87
C ARG A 235 -22.45 1.18 6.71
N ARG A 236 -21.29 0.65 6.31
CA ARG A 236 -20.50 1.18 5.19
C ARG A 236 -21.20 0.98 3.85
N GLU A 237 -21.64 -0.25 3.58
CA GLU A 237 -22.38 -0.58 2.36
C GLU A 237 -23.65 0.26 2.22
N ALA A 238 -24.40 0.46 3.32
CA ALA A 238 -25.58 1.31 3.34
C ALA A 238 -25.27 2.78 3.01
N ARG A 239 -24.16 3.33 3.52
CA ARG A 239 -23.71 4.69 3.18
C ARG A 239 -23.36 4.80 1.70
N HIS A 240 -22.58 3.86 1.16
CA HIS A 240 -22.20 3.87 -0.25
C HIS A 240 -23.40 3.72 -1.19
N ALA A 241 -24.37 2.86 -0.83
CA ALA A 241 -25.62 2.73 -1.57
C ALA A 241 -26.46 4.03 -1.55
N ALA A 242 -26.51 4.73 -0.41
CA ALA A 242 -27.21 6.01 -0.30
C ALA A 242 -26.55 7.10 -1.17
N LEU A 243 -25.22 7.16 -1.19
CA LEU A 243 -24.45 8.09 -2.02
C LEU A 243 -24.68 7.83 -3.52
N ALA A 244 -24.60 6.57 -3.94
CA ALA A 244 -24.86 6.18 -5.32
C ALA A 244 -26.29 6.55 -5.76
N SER A 245 -27.28 6.34 -4.89
CA SER A 245 -28.67 6.70 -5.16
C SER A 245 -28.88 8.21 -5.28
N GLY A 246 -28.24 9.00 -4.41
CA GLY A 246 -28.30 10.46 -4.46
C GLY A 246 -27.66 11.04 -5.73
N ALA A 247 -26.52 10.48 -6.14
CA ALA A 247 -25.84 10.87 -7.38
C ALA A 247 -26.72 10.61 -8.62
N VAL A 248 -27.36 9.43 -8.70
CA VAL A 248 -28.30 9.09 -9.79
C VAL A 248 -29.48 10.05 -9.82
N GLN A 249 -30.06 10.40 -8.67
CA GLN A 249 -31.18 11.35 -8.61
C GLN A 249 -30.78 12.76 -9.06
N GLN A 250 -29.58 13.22 -8.74
CA GLN A 250 -29.08 14.54 -9.15
C GLN A 250 -28.82 14.58 -10.66
N GLN A 251 -28.26 13.52 -11.24
CA GLN A 251 -28.02 13.42 -12.68
C GLN A 251 -29.32 13.40 -13.49
N LEU A 252 -30.33 12.66 -13.02
CA LEU A 252 -31.67 12.64 -13.64
C LEU A 252 -32.31 14.04 -13.64
N ARG A 253 -32.20 14.78 -12.53
CA ARG A 253 -32.73 16.16 -12.45
C ARG A 253 -32.03 17.12 -13.42
N GLN A 254 -30.72 17.02 -13.58
CA GLN A 254 -29.97 17.88 -14.52
C GLN A 254 -30.36 17.63 -15.98
N LEU A 255 -30.61 16.37 -16.34
CA LEU A 255 -31.09 15.99 -17.68
C LEU A 255 -32.52 16.49 -17.92
N SER A 256 -33.38 16.47 -16.90
CA SER A 256 -34.76 17.00 -17.00
C SER A 256 -34.84 18.52 -17.11
N ILE A 257 -33.83 19.27 -16.66
CA ILE A 257 -33.79 20.75 -16.75
C ILE A 257 -33.18 21.21 -18.08
N SER A 258 -32.43 20.35 -18.75
CA SER A 258 -31.73 20.66 -20.02
C SER A 258 -32.53 20.24 -21.27
N SER A 259 -33.77 19.79 -21.10
CA SER A 259 -34.70 19.36 -22.16
C SER A 259 -35.88 20.31 -22.25
#